data_AF-A0AA41YQ64-F1
#
_entry.id   AF-A0AA41YQ64-F1
#
_cell.length_a   1.000
_cell.length_b   1.000
_cell.length_c   1.000
_cell.angle_alpha   90.00
_cell.angle_beta   90.00
_cell.angle_gamma   90.00
#
_symmetry.space_group_name_H-M   'P 1'
#
loop_
_entity.id
_entity.type
_entity.pdbx_description
1 polymer ?
#
loop_
_entity_poly.entity_id
_entity_poly.type
_entity_poly.pdbx_seq_one_letter_code
_entity_poly.pdbx_strand_id
1 'polypeptide(L)'
;MGALIPLALSLAPEIGKWLFGAAGEKTAAAVAQVVQTVTGTTDDQVAQQAINANPQLAAQLRYQLAQLAAQQEQAARQAELDLLTARLKDVADARAQTVSLAQASSPVQWAPVVVSFVVLTTFGVVMWAALTRALPAGSETILNMLLGTLAAMATATVSYWVGSSAGSAQKTDLLYRSAPKAGGGA
;
A
#
# COMPACT_ATOMS: atom_id res chain seq x y z
N MET A 1 -34.13 -30.34 0.89
CA MET A 1 -33.52 -29.02 0.66
C MET A 1 -32.98 -28.82 -0.78
N GLY A 2 -32.58 -29.86 -1.52
CA GLY A 2 -31.98 -29.70 -2.86
C GLY A 2 -32.94 -29.56 -4.06
N ALA A 3 -34.27 -29.65 -3.86
CA ALA A 3 -35.22 -29.77 -4.96
C ALA A 3 -35.66 -28.44 -5.61
N LEU A 4 -35.57 -27.29 -4.90
CA LEU A 4 -36.06 -25.99 -5.41
C LEU A 4 -35.00 -25.20 -6.21
N ILE A 5 -33.77 -25.68 -6.19
CA ILE A 5 -32.60 -25.04 -6.83
C ILE A 5 -32.70 -25.05 -8.38
N PRO A 6 -33.11 -26.16 -9.06
CA PRO A 6 -33.23 -26.19 -10.51
C PRO A 6 -34.28 -25.19 -11.03
N LEU A 7 -35.40 -25.08 -10.34
CA LEU A 7 -36.48 -24.14 -10.66
C LEU A 7 -35.99 -22.69 -10.52
N ALA A 8 -35.30 -22.35 -9.43
CA ALA A 8 -34.73 -21.03 -9.22
C ALA A 8 -33.68 -20.66 -10.29
N LEU A 9 -32.82 -21.61 -10.67
CA LEU A 9 -31.83 -21.43 -11.74
C LEU A 9 -32.48 -21.22 -13.12
N SER A 10 -33.62 -21.86 -13.39
CA SER A 10 -34.36 -21.67 -14.64
C SER A 10 -34.98 -20.27 -14.76
N LEU A 11 -35.34 -19.67 -13.62
CA LEU A 11 -36.05 -18.39 -13.56
C LEU A 11 -35.12 -17.20 -13.41
N ALA A 12 -34.02 -17.36 -12.65
CA ALA A 12 -33.04 -16.33 -12.31
C ALA A 12 -31.61 -16.93 -12.32
N PRO A 13 -31.01 -17.17 -13.50
CA PRO A 13 -29.71 -17.86 -13.61
C PRO A 13 -28.56 -17.13 -12.90
N GLU A 14 -28.65 -15.82 -12.71
CA GLU A 14 -27.70 -14.99 -11.99
C GLU A 14 -27.49 -15.41 -10.52
N ILE A 15 -28.45 -16.14 -9.92
CA ILE A 15 -28.31 -16.65 -8.56
C ILE A 15 -27.39 -17.87 -8.49
N GLY A 16 -27.11 -18.52 -9.63
CA GLY A 16 -26.26 -19.71 -9.70
C GLY A 16 -24.84 -19.46 -9.20
N LYS A 17 -24.24 -18.30 -9.53
CA LYS A 17 -22.88 -17.97 -9.05
C LYS A 17 -22.80 -17.91 -7.53
N TRP A 18 -23.89 -17.52 -6.86
CA TRP A 18 -23.96 -17.43 -5.41
C TRP A 18 -24.25 -18.78 -4.76
N LEU A 19 -25.09 -19.60 -5.40
CA LEU A 19 -25.45 -20.95 -4.99
C LEU A 19 -24.28 -21.92 -4.99
N PHE A 20 -23.36 -21.80 -5.94
CA PHE A 20 -22.16 -22.62 -6.03
C PHE A 20 -20.90 -21.93 -5.49
N GLY A 21 -21.03 -20.71 -4.96
CA GLY A 21 -19.93 -19.94 -4.38
C GLY A 21 -19.72 -20.18 -2.89
N ALA A 22 -18.82 -19.43 -2.27
CA ALA A 22 -18.50 -19.52 -0.84
C ALA A 22 -19.70 -19.27 0.09
N ALA A 23 -20.74 -18.59 -0.40
CA ALA A 23 -22.01 -18.35 0.31
C ALA A 23 -23.15 -19.27 -0.16
N GLY A 24 -22.82 -20.41 -0.78
CA GLY A 24 -23.78 -21.33 -1.43
C GLY A 24 -24.88 -21.83 -0.53
N GLU A 25 -24.54 -22.29 0.68
CA GLU A 25 -25.51 -22.81 1.64
C GLU A 25 -26.49 -21.74 2.15
N LYS A 26 -25.98 -20.54 2.46
CA LYS A 26 -26.82 -19.39 2.85
C LYS A 26 -27.73 -18.94 1.72
N THR A 27 -27.21 -18.93 0.49
CA THR A 27 -27.98 -18.56 -0.70
C THR A 27 -29.06 -19.60 -1.00
N ALA A 28 -28.75 -20.89 -0.89
CA ALA A 28 -29.71 -21.97 -1.07
C ALA A 28 -30.86 -21.90 -0.05
N ALA A 29 -30.55 -21.60 1.21
CA ALA A 29 -31.57 -21.37 2.24
C ALA A 29 -32.46 -20.16 1.92
N ALA A 30 -31.88 -19.04 1.49
CA ALA A 30 -32.62 -17.85 1.12
C ALA A 30 -33.52 -18.07 -0.11
N VAL A 31 -33.04 -18.81 -1.11
CA VAL A 31 -33.83 -19.22 -2.29
C VAL A 31 -35.00 -20.11 -1.88
N ALA A 32 -34.78 -21.10 -1.01
CA ALA A 32 -35.85 -21.96 -0.51
C ALA A 32 -36.93 -21.16 0.24
N GLN A 33 -36.52 -20.18 1.05
CA GLN A 33 -37.43 -19.29 1.77
C GLN A 33 -38.26 -18.42 0.82
N VAL A 34 -37.64 -17.85 -0.22
CA VAL A 34 -38.31 -17.04 -1.25
C VAL A 34 -39.34 -17.88 -2.01
N VAL A 35 -38.95 -19.09 -2.44
CA VAL A 35 -39.86 -20.00 -3.14
C VAL A 35 -41.04 -20.36 -2.23
N GLN A 36 -40.80 -20.75 -0.98
CA GLN A 36 -41.86 -21.06 -0.03
C GLN A 36 -42.81 -19.87 0.24
N THR A 37 -42.27 -18.65 0.29
CA THR A 37 -43.06 -17.42 0.52
C THR A 37 -43.99 -17.11 -0.66
N VAL A 38 -43.54 -17.36 -1.89
CA VAL A 38 -44.30 -17.04 -3.11
C VAL A 38 -45.26 -18.17 -3.48
N THR A 39 -44.86 -19.44 -3.35
CA THR A 39 -45.67 -20.59 -3.78
C THR A 39 -46.45 -21.26 -2.63
N GLY A 40 -46.12 -20.94 -1.38
CA GLY A 40 -46.73 -21.55 -0.20
C GLY A 40 -46.30 -23.00 0.05
N THR A 41 -45.37 -23.54 -0.74
CA THR A 41 -44.93 -24.94 -0.67
C THR A 41 -43.42 -25.06 -0.72
N THR A 42 -42.90 -26.12 -0.10
CA THR A 42 -41.50 -26.52 -0.16
C THR A 42 -41.25 -27.65 -1.18
N ASP A 43 -42.30 -28.14 -1.83
CA ASP A 43 -42.25 -29.19 -2.85
C ASP A 43 -42.06 -28.57 -4.25
N ASP A 44 -41.03 -29.01 -4.97
CA ASP A 44 -40.64 -28.51 -6.29
C ASP A 44 -41.69 -28.80 -7.36
N GLN A 45 -42.27 -30.00 -7.36
CA GLN A 45 -43.27 -30.38 -8.37
C GLN A 45 -44.55 -29.54 -8.20
N VAL A 46 -44.94 -29.32 -6.94
CA VAL A 46 -46.12 -28.48 -6.61
C VAL A 46 -45.83 -27.01 -6.88
N ALA A 47 -44.64 -26.52 -6.54
CA ALA A 47 -44.21 -25.15 -6.84
C ALA A 47 -44.19 -24.89 -8.35
N GLN A 48 -43.64 -25.82 -9.13
CA GLN A 48 -43.54 -25.70 -10.57
C GLN A 48 -44.92 -25.76 -11.24
N GLN A 49 -45.82 -26.63 -10.77
CA GLN A 49 -47.21 -26.64 -11.23
C GLN A 49 -47.94 -25.34 -10.89
N ALA A 50 -47.76 -24.80 -9.69
CA ALA A 50 -48.38 -23.53 -9.27
C ALA A 50 -47.87 -22.34 -10.10
N ILE A 51 -46.58 -22.33 -10.44
CA ILE A 51 -45.95 -21.31 -11.29
C ILE A 51 -46.41 -21.44 -12.74
N ASN A 52 -46.51 -22.67 -13.26
CA ASN A 52 -47.00 -22.92 -14.62
C ASN A 52 -48.49 -22.57 -14.75
N ALA A 53 -49.28 -22.77 -13.71
CA ALA A 53 -50.68 -22.39 -13.66
C ALA A 53 -50.88 -20.86 -13.53
N ASN A 54 -49.94 -20.14 -12.90
CA ASN A 54 -50.05 -18.71 -12.63
C ASN A 54 -48.79 -17.94 -13.09
N PRO A 55 -48.83 -17.33 -14.30
CA PRO A 55 -47.72 -16.54 -14.83
C PRO A 55 -47.32 -15.35 -13.93
N GLN A 56 -48.25 -14.83 -13.13
CA GLN A 56 -47.97 -13.76 -12.17
C GLN A 56 -47.09 -14.24 -11.00
N LEU A 57 -47.28 -15.46 -10.51
CA LEU A 57 -46.41 -16.05 -9.48
C LEU A 57 -44.99 -16.25 -10.02
N ALA A 58 -44.87 -16.67 -11.30
CA ALA A 58 -43.58 -16.78 -11.97
C ALA A 58 -42.83 -15.43 -12.01
N ALA A 59 -43.53 -14.35 -12.37
CA ALA A 59 -42.96 -13.01 -12.42
C ALA A 59 -42.54 -12.50 -11.03
N GLN A 60 -43.38 -12.73 -10.01
CA GLN A 60 -43.07 -12.35 -8.63
C GLN A 60 -41.86 -13.11 -8.08
N LEU A 61 -41.79 -14.42 -8.33
CA LEU A 61 -40.66 -15.25 -7.92
C LEU A 61 -39.36 -14.80 -8.61
N ARG A 62 -39.40 -14.53 -9.91
CA ARG A 62 -38.27 -13.98 -10.67
C ARG A 62 -37.77 -12.67 -10.09
N TYR A 63 -38.68 -11.74 -9.78
CA TYR A 63 -38.33 -10.47 -9.18
C TYR A 63 -37.63 -10.63 -7.83
N GLN A 64 -38.15 -11.48 -6.95
CA GLN A 64 -37.53 -11.72 -5.63
C GLN A 64 -36.17 -12.41 -5.73
N LEU A 65 -36.02 -13.40 -6.63
CA LEU A 65 -34.74 -14.07 -6.85
C LEU A 65 -33.69 -13.12 -7.46
N ALA A 66 -34.09 -12.28 -8.41
CA ALA A 66 -33.21 -11.25 -8.98
C ALA A 66 -32.78 -10.22 -7.93
N GLN A 67 -33.70 -9.81 -7.04
CA GLN A 67 -33.39 -8.92 -5.93
C GLN A 67 -32.40 -9.55 -4.94
N LEU A 68 -32.57 -10.82 -4.61
CA LEU A 68 -31.64 -11.58 -3.77
C LEU A 68 -30.25 -11.65 -4.41
N ALA A 69 -30.17 -11.94 -5.71
CA ALA A 69 -28.90 -11.95 -6.44
C ALA A 69 -28.21 -10.58 -6.47
N ALA A 70 -28.98 -9.50 -6.60
CA ALA A 70 -28.47 -8.13 -6.56
C ALA A 70 -27.94 -7.74 -5.17
N GLN A 71 -28.62 -8.15 -4.09
CA GLN A 71 -28.15 -7.92 -2.73
C GLN A 71 -26.83 -8.65 -2.43
N GLN A 72 -26.71 -9.91 -2.86
CA GLN A 72 -25.46 -10.67 -2.70
C GLN A 72 -24.30 -10.02 -3.44
N GLU A 73 -24.56 -9.53 -4.66
CA GLU A 73 -23.57 -8.81 -5.45
C GLU A 73 -23.14 -7.49 -4.80
N GLN A 74 -24.07 -6.72 -4.24
CA GLN A 74 -23.74 -5.51 -3.49
C GLN A 74 -22.89 -5.82 -2.26
N ALA A 75 -23.27 -6.84 -1.49
CA ALA A 75 -22.52 -7.26 -0.30
C ALA A 75 -21.08 -7.69 -0.65
N ALA A 76 -20.90 -8.45 -1.73
CA ALA A 76 -19.58 -8.88 -2.19
C ALA A 76 -18.72 -7.69 -2.64
N ARG A 77 -19.28 -6.76 -3.42
CA ARG A 77 -18.56 -5.54 -3.81
C ARG A 77 -18.18 -4.68 -2.60
N GLN A 78 -19.05 -4.58 -1.60
CA GLN A 78 -18.75 -3.82 -0.39
C GLN A 78 -17.61 -4.46 0.41
N ALA A 79 -17.62 -5.78 0.57
CA ALA A 79 -16.52 -6.50 1.19
C ALA A 79 -15.19 -6.30 0.45
N GLU A 80 -15.21 -6.28 -0.89
CA GLU A 80 -14.02 -5.97 -1.69
C GLU A 80 -13.52 -4.54 -1.46
N LEU A 81 -14.42 -3.55 -1.46
CA LEU A 81 -14.08 -2.16 -1.18
C LEU A 81 -13.50 -1.98 0.22
N ASP A 82 -14.04 -2.66 1.23
CA ASP A 82 -13.53 -2.61 2.60
C ASP A 82 -12.11 -3.16 2.68
N LEU A 83 -11.83 -4.28 2.00
CA LEU A 83 -10.48 -4.86 1.92
C LEU A 83 -9.50 -3.92 1.22
N LEU A 84 -9.92 -3.30 0.10
CA LEU A 84 -9.09 -2.33 -0.61
C LEU A 84 -8.83 -1.09 0.26
N THR A 85 -9.84 -0.59 0.95
CA THR A 85 -9.73 0.57 1.85
C THR A 85 -8.79 0.27 3.01
N ALA A 86 -8.89 -0.91 3.62
CA ALA A 86 -7.98 -1.34 4.68
C ALA A 86 -6.53 -1.40 4.19
N ARG A 87 -6.28 -1.96 3.00
CA ARG A 87 -4.94 -1.99 2.38
C ARG A 87 -4.41 -0.59 2.05
N LEU A 88 -5.25 0.28 1.50
CA LEU A 88 -4.86 1.65 1.19
C LEU A 88 -4.53 2.43 2.46
N LYS A 89 -5.28 2.22 3.54
CA LYS A 89 -5.02 2.81 4.84
C LYS A 89 -3.68 2.33 5.43
N ASP A 90 -3.40 1.04 5.39
CA ASP A 90 -2.13 0.48 5.85
C ASP A 90 -0.92 1.10 5.10
N VAL A 91 -1.02 1.21 3.77
CA VAL A 91 0.00 1.87 2.95
C VAL A 91 0.12 3.37 3.28
N ALA A 92 -1.00 4.06 3.50
CA ALA A 92 -1.01 5.47 3.86
C ALA A 92 -0.37 5.70 5.24
N ASP A 93 -0.68 4.86 6.23
CA ASP A 93 -0.11 4.93 7.59
C ASP A 93 1.40 4.65 7.56
N ALA A 94 1.86 3.66 6.80
CA ALA A 94 3.29 3.40 6.61
C ALA A 94 4.02 4.59 5.95
N ARG A 95 3.40 5.26 4.98
CA ARG A 95 3.94 6.50 4.39
C ARG A 95 3.94 7.66 5.38
N ALA A 96 2.89 7.83 6.16
CA ALA A 96 2.82 8.85 7.20
C ALA A 96 3.90 8.64 8.28
N GLN A 97 4.20 7.38 8.63
CA GLN A 97 5.27 7.05 9.56
C GLN A 97 6.66 7.40 8.98
N THR A 98 6.93 7.08 7.72
CA THR A 98 8.21 7.45 7.08
C THR A 98 8.37 8.97 6.94
N VAL A 99 7.29 9.69 6.60
CA VAL A 99 7.29 11.16 6.55
C VAL A 99 7.47 11.77 7.94
N SER A 100 6.79 11.25 8.97
CA SER A 100 6.96 11.75 10.34
C SER A 100 8.35 11.45 10.91
N LEU A 101 8.97 10.32 10.56
CA LEU A 101 10.38 10.03 10.90
C LEU A 101 11.36 10.94 10.15
N ALA A 102 11.06 11.31 8.90
CA ALA A 102 11.86 12.25 8.13
C ALA A 102 11.67 13.72 8.60
N GLN A 103 10.48 14.07 9.06
CA GLN A 103 10.12 15.40 9.59
C GLN A 103 10.46 15.57 11.08
N ALA A 104 10.58 14.48 11.83
CA ALA A 104 11.19 14.46 13.14
C ALA A 104 12.67 14.84 12.95
N SER A 105 12.89 16.14 12.87
CA SER A 105 14.14 16.88 12.78
C SER A 105 15.06 16.49 13.94
N SER A 106 15.60 15.28 13.90
CA SER A 106 16.47 14.71 14.91
C SER A 106 17.77 15.50 14.93
N PRO A 107 18.39 15.80 16.08
CA PRO A 107 19.74 16.39 16.11
C PRO A 107 20.78 15.61 15.27
N VAL A 108 20.48 14.37 14.87
CA VAL A 108 21.27 13.54 13.94
C VAL A 108 21.42 14.15 12.53
N GLN A 109 20.45 14.91 11.99
CA GLN A 109 20.64 15.55 10.67
C GLN A 109 21.79 16.58 10.66
N TRP A 110 22.12 17.13 11.82
CA TRP A 110 23.26 18.04 11.98
C TRP A 110 24.56 17.29 12.30
N ALA A 111 24.53 15.99 12.63
CA ALA A 111 25.72 15.24 13.00
C ALA A 111 26.80 15.27 11.90
N PRO A 112 26.50 15.08 10.60
CA PRO A 112 27.51 15.21 9.56
C PRO A 112 28.10 16.62 9.47
N VAL A 113 27.29 17.67 9.64
CA VAL A 113 27.73 19.08 9.64
C VAL A 113 28.65 19.37 10.81
N VAL A 114 28.23 18.98 12.02
CA VAL A 114 28.98 19.22 13.27
C VAL A 114 30.31 18.46 13.23
N VAL A 115 30.32 17.18 12.85
CA VAL A 115 31.55 16.39 12.73
C VAL A 115 32.49 16.99 11.69
N SER A 116 31.95 17.40 10.54
CA SER A 116 32.76 18.04 9.49
C SER A 116 33.40 19.34 9.96
N PHE A 117 32.64 20.16 10.67
CA PHE A 117 33.14 21.42 11.23
C PHE A 117 34.26 21.17 12.24
N VAL A 118 34.09 20.22 13.16
CA VAL A 118 35.12 19.86 14.16
C VAL A 118 36.39 19.37 13.49
N VAL A 119 36.30 18.47 12.49
CA VAL A 119 37.48 17.92 11.80
C VAL A 119 38.23 19.01 11.02
N LEU A 120 37.51 19.84 10.24
CA LEU A 120 38.14 20.86 9.41
C LEU A 120 38.73 22.01 10.25
N THR A 121 38.05 22.43 11.31
CA THR A 121 38.58 23.46 12.23
C THR A 121 39.80 22.94 12.99
N THR A 122 39.76 21.71 13.50
CA THR A 122 40.91 21.09 14.16
C THR A 122 42.11 21.00 13.21
N PHE A 123 41.89 20.55 11.97
CA PHE A 123 42.95 20.52 10.97
C PHE A 123 43.51 21.91 10.64
N GLY A 124 42.65 22.92 10.47
CA GLY A 124 43.09 24.29 10.23
C GLY A 124 43.89 24.88 11.39
N VAL A 125 43.47 24.64 12.64
CA VAL A 125 44.16 25.11 13.84
C VAL A 125 45.51 24.41 14.00
N VAL A 126 45.57 23.08 13.81
CA VAL A 126 46.83 22.32 13.90
C VAL A 126 47.80 22.75 12.81
N MET A 127 47.31 22.94 11.56
CA MET A 127 48.13 23.43 10.46
C MET A 127 48.65 24.85 10.73
N TRP A 128 47.80 25.74 11.22
CA TRP A 128 48.20 27.11 11.59
C TRP A 128 49.24 27.10 12.72
N ALA A 129 49.06 26.27 13.75
CA ALA A 129 50.01 26.13 14.85
C ALA A 129 51.36 25.55 14.36
N ALA A 130 51.34 24.57 13.47
CA ALA A 130 52.53 23.98 12.88
C ALA A 130 53.33 24.99 12.03
N LEU A 131 52.66 25.92 11.35
CA LEU A 131 53.31 26.95 10.54
C LEU A 131 53.82 28.16 11.34
N THR A 132 53.25 28.42 12.53
CA THR A 132 53.53 29.65 13.31
C THR A 132 54.34 29.41 14.58
N ARG A 133 54.47 28.17 15.06
CA ARG A 133 55.20 27.85 16.30
C ARG A 133 56.44 27.02 16.02
N ALA A 134 57.54 27.34 16.71
CA ALA A 134 58.75 26.53 16.70
C ALA A 134 58.47 25.17 17.36
N LEU A 135 58.77 24.09 16.64
CA LEU A 135 58.55 22.73 17.12
C LEU A 135 59.69 22.32 18.08
N PRO A 136 59.36 21.67 19.21
CA PRO A 136 60.38 21.04 20.06
C PRO A 136 61.19 20.01 19.26
N ALA A 137 62.51 20.01 19.41
CA ALA A 137 63.38 19.06 18.74
C ALA A 137 62.97 17.61 19.06
N GLY A 138 62.78 16.80 18.02
CA GLY A 138 62.33 15.41 18.12
C GLY A 138 60.82 15.18 18.02
N SER A 139 59.99 16.24 17.94
CA SER A 139 58.53 16.12 17.80
C SER A 139 58.03 16.08 16.34
N GLU A 140 58.89 16.36 15.37
CA GLU A 140 58.56 16.46 13.93
C GLU A 140 57.95 15.18 13.36
N THR A 141 58.49 14.01 13.70
CA THR A 141 57.98 12.72 13.23
C THR A 141 56.56 12.46 13.73
N ILE A 142 56.29 12.78 14.99
CA ILE A 142 54.97 12.60 15.62
C ILE A 142 53.97 13.57 14.99
N LEU A 143 54.36 14.83 14.79
CA LEU A 143 53.52 15.83 14.16
C LEU A 143 53.17 15.45 12.72
N ASN A 144 54.14 14.98 11.93
CA ASN A 144 53.92 14.56 10.54
C ASN A 144 52.97 13.35 10.44
N MET A 145 53.07 12.39 11.36
CA MET A 145 52.11 11.29 11.46
C MET A 145 50.70 11.79 11.78
N LEU A 146 50.56 12.66 12.78
CA LEU A 146 49.26 13.23 13.17
C LEU A 146 48.65 14.09 12.06
N LEU A 147 49.45 14.92 11.39
CA LEU A 147 49.04 15.72 10.23
C LEU A 147 48.55 14.81 9.09
N GLY A 148 49.22 13.68 8.85
CA GLY A 148 48.78 12.69 7.86
C GLY A 148 47.41 12.11 8.18
N THR A 149 47.17 11.72 9.44
CA THR A 149 45.86 11.21 9.88
C THR A 149 44.77 12.27 9.79
N LEU A 150 45.04 13.51 10.22
CA LEU A 150 44.07 14.60 10.10
C LEU A 150 43.78 14.97 8.65
N ALA A 151 44.79 14.98 7.77
CA ALA A 151 44.60 15.22 6.33
C ALA A 151 43.73 14.12 5.69
N ALA A 152 43.89 12.86 6.10
CA ALA A 152 43.03 11.76 5.66
C ALA A 152 41.58 11.95 6.14
N MET A 153 41.37 12.37 7.40
CA MET A 153 40.03 12.68 7.93
C MET A 153 39.36 13.87 7.23
N ALA A 154 40.13 14.93 6.93
CA ALA A 154 39.64 16.06 6.16
C ALA A 154 39.25 15.65 4.74
N THR A 155 40.06 14.82 4.08
CA THR A 155 39.77 14.26 2.75
C THR A 155 38.49 13.42 2.77
N ALA A 156 38.33 12.55 3.76
CA ALA A 156 37.11 11.74 3.92
C ALA A 156 35.86 12.61 4.11
N THR A 157 35.99 13.70 4.88
CA THR A 157 34.92 14.68 5.11
C THR A 157 34.52 15.37 3.80
N VAL A 158 35.48 15.86 3.01
CA VAL A 158 35.20 16.48 1.71
C VAL A 158 34.54 15.48 0.75
N SER A 159 35.06 14.25 0.68
CA SER A 159 34.50 13.17 -0.15
C SER A 159 33.04 12.84 0.21
N TYR A 160 32.68 12.88 1.49
CA TYR A 160 31.30 12.69 1.94
C TYR A 160 30.34 13.76 1.37
N TRP A 161 30.75 15.03 1.37
CA TRP A 161 29.92 16.13 0.83
C TRP A 161 29.81 16.11 -0.70
N VAL A 162 30.90 15.78 -1.39
CA VAL A 162 30.88 15.62 -2.86
C VAL A 162 30.01 14.44 -3.26
N GLY A 163 30.15 13.30 -2.58
CA GLY A 163 29.38 12.09 -2.85
C GLY A 163 27.88 12.25 -2.56
N SER A 164 27.53 12.89 -1.44
CA SER A 164 26.13 13.16 -1.09
C SER A 164 25.45 14.15 -2.05
N SER A 165 26.19 15.15 -2.54
CA SER A 165 25.70 16.10 -3.54
C SER A 165 25.44 15.43 -4.89
N ALA A 166 26.39 14.60 -5.37
CA ALA A 166 26.23 13.84 -6.61
C ALA A 166 25.08 12.82 -6.52
N GLY A 167 24.95 12.13 -5.39
CA GLY A 167 23.86 11.20 -5.14
C GLY A 167 22.48 11.87 -5.12
N SER A 168 22.40 13.12 -4.64
CA SER A 168 21.16 13.90 -4.65
C SER A 168 20.76 14.30 -6.08
N ALA A 169 21.70 14.77 -6.89
CA ALA A 169 21.47 15.11 -8.30
C ALA A 169 20.98 13.90 -9.12
N GLN A 170 21.57 12.72 -8.89
CA GLN A 170 21.16 11.48 -9.56
C GLN A 170 19.74 11.06 -9.17
N LYS A 171 19.36 11.21 -7.89
CA LYS A 171 17.98 10.96 -7.46
C LYS A 171 16.99 11.91 -8.11
N THR A 172 17.31 13.20 -8.23
CA THR A 172 16.46 14.18 -8.92
C THR A 172 16.27 13.86 -10.40
N ASP A 173 17.33 13.46 -11.10
CA ASP A 173 17.26 13.04 -12.51
C ASP A 173 16.42 11.76 -12.70
N LEU A 174 16.58 10.77 -11.83
CA LEU A 174 15.74 9.55 -11.85
C LEU A 174 14.27 9.87 -11.58
N LEU A 175 13.97 10.76 -10.63
CA LEU A 175 12.62 11.22 -10.35
C LEU A 175 12.01 11.95 -11.56
N TYR A 176 12.77 12.86 -12.19
CA TYR A 176 12.34 13.56 -13.40
C TYR A 176 12.03 12.61 -14.56
N ARG A 177 12.85 11.57 -14.76
CA ARG A 177 12.63 10.54 -15.79
C ARG A 177 11.49 9.57 -15.46
N SER A 178 11.19 9.39 -14.18
CA SER A 178 10.11 8.52 -13.70
C SER A 178 8.75 9.22 -13.61
N ALA A 179 8.71 10.56 -13.72
CA ALA A 179 7.46 11.30 -13.81
C ALA A 179 6.71 10.88 -15.09
N PRO A 180 5.41 10.53 -15.01
CA PRO A 180 4.65 10.11 -16.18
C PRO A 180 4.61 11.27 -17.17
N LYS A 181 4.91 10.99 -18.45
CA LYS A 181 4.71 11.95 -19.55
C LYS A 181 3.26 12.45 -19.46
N ALA A 182 3.08 13.71 -19.09
CA ALA A 182 1.80 14.38 -19.26
C ALA A 182 1.37 14.14 -20.71
N GLY A 183 0.19 13.55 -20.88
CA GLY A 183 -0.32 13.10 -22.16
C GLY A 183 -0.23 14.19 -23.21
N GLY A 184 0.12 13.77 -24.42
CA GLY A 184 0.05 14.61 -25.61
C GLY A 184 -1.32 15.26 -25.73
N GLY A 185 -1.30 16.56 -25.99
CA GLY A 185 -2.50 17.37 -26.16
C GLY A 185 -2.16 18.67 -26.87
N ALA A 186 -1.88 18.57 -28.16
CA ALA A 186 -2.17 19.54 -29.21
C ALA A 186 -1.94 18.88 -30.57
#